data_AF-A0A6L7YKK0-F1
#
_entry.id   AF-A0A6L7YKK0-F1
#
_cell.length_a   1.000
_cell.length_b   1.000
_cell.length_c   1.000
_cell.angle_alpha   90.00
_cell.angle_beta   90.00
_cell.angle_gamma   90.00
#
_symmetry.space_group_name_H-M   'P 1'
#
loop_
_entity.id
_entity.type
_entity.pdbx_description
1 polymer ?
#
loop_
_entity_poly.entity_id
_entity_poly.type
_entity_poly.pdbx_seq_one_letter_code
_entity_poly.pdbx_strand_id
1 'polypeptide(L)'
;GSTFVNGKQLQQSYASLDEYDEMEAYKVPPNTYFVLGDNRRQSNDSRDWGTVPLENIVGRAWVRYWPPHQISIFPTEYAFPTLTEASATQQQ
;
A
#
# COMPACT_ATOMS: atom_id res chain seq x y z
N GLY A 1 10.54 10.72 -2.09
CA GLY A 1 9.58 9.80 -2.73
C GLY A 1 8.15 10.16 -2.35
N SER A 2 7.22 10.09 -3.30
CA SER A 2 5.78 10.23 -3.06
C SER A 2 5.06 9.06 -3.71
N THR A 3 4.15 8.42 -2.99
CA THR A 3 3.31 7.34 -3.54
C THR A 3 1.93 7.89 -3.83
N PHE A 4 1.39 7.57 -5.01
CA PHE A 4 0.04 7.96 -5.43
C PHE A 4 -0.79 6.71 -5.72
N VAL A 5 -2.04 6.70 -5.24
CA VAL A 5 -3.03 5.66 -5.54
C VAL A 5 -4.22 6.36 -6.18
N ASN A 6 -4.51 6.03 -7.45
CA ASN A 6 -5.58 6.66 -8.23
C ASN A 6 -5.51 8.20 -8.22
N GLY A 7 -4.29 8.76 -8.35
CA GLY A 7 -4.05 10.20 -8.33
C GLY A 7 -4.04 10.85 -6.94
N LYS A 8 -4.46 10.15 -5.88
CA LYS A 8 -4.39 10.65 -4.50
C LYS A 8 -3.04 10.28 -3.89
N GLN A 9 -2.30 11.27 -3.39
CA GLN A 9 -1.08 11.00 -2.65
C GLN A 9 -1.40 10.24 -1.36
N LEU A 10 -0.68 9.14 -1.14
CA LEU A 10 -0.77 8.34 0.06
C LEU A 10 0.17 8.90 1.12
N GLN A 11 -0.38 9.20 2.30
CA GLN A 11 0.40 9.60 3.47
C GLN A 11 0.94 8.36 4.17
N GLN A 12 2.27 8.24 4.28
CA GLN A 12 2.94 7.08 4.87
C GLN A 12 3.87 7.53 5.98
N SER A 13 3.38 7.61 7.22
CA SER A 13 4.19 7.96 8.39
C SER A 13 5.19 6.86 8.81
N TYR A 14 5.07 5.67 8.22
CA TYR A 14 5.81 4.47 8.59
C TYR A 14 6.96 4.14 7.63
N ALA A 15 7.04 4.76 6.45
CA ALA A 15 8.08 4.50 5.47
C ALA A 15 9.04 5.68 5.39
N SER A 16 10.36 5.41 5.30
CA SER A 16 11.30 6.45 4.88
C SER A 16 11.09 6.68 3.38
N LEU A 17 10.74 7.93 3.06
CA LEU A 17 10.47 8.37 1.69
C LEU A 17 11.68 9.13 1.12
N ASP A 18 12.87 8.97 1.69
CA ASP A 18 13.99 9.88 1.40
C ASP A 18 14.61 9.69 0.01
N GLU A 19 14.19 8.68 -0.77
CA GLU A 19 14.70 8.42 -2.12
C GLU A 19 13.60 8.20 -3.18
N TYR A 20 13.97 8.42 -4.43
CA TYR A 20 13.11 8.37 -5.62
C TYR A 20 13.40 7.09 -6.40
N ASP A 21 12.47 6.12 -6.36
CA ASP A 21 12.28 5.19 -7.47
C ASP A 21 11.23 5.83 -8.38
N GLU A 22 11.63 6.27 -9.58
CA GLU A 22 10.67 6.68 -10.60
C GLU A 22 10.08 5.42 -11.23
N MET A 23 8.82 5.16 -10.91
CA MET A 23 8.05 4.06 -11.50
C MET A 23 6.86 4.64 -12.26
N GLU A 24 6.62 4.10 -13.45
CA GLU A 24 5.43 4.40 -14.22
C GLU A 24 4.17 3.94 -13.49
N ALA A 25 3.04 4.59 -13.81
CA ALA A 25 1.75 4.22 -13.23
C ALA A 25 1.41 2.75 -13.57
N TYR A 26 1.26 1.93 -12.53
CA TYR A 26 0.92 0.52 -12.67
C TYR A 26 -0.55 0.27 -12.35
N LYS A 27 -1.29 -0.32 -13.30
CA LYS A 27 -2.68 -0.72 -13.09
C LYS A 27 -2.74 -2.11 -12.47
N VAL A 28 -3.19 -2.19 -11.22
CA VAL A 28 -3.36 -3.45 -10.49
C VAL A 28 -4.50 -4.27 -11.10
N PRO A 29 -4.26 -5.52 -11.56
CA PRO A 29 -5.31 -6.41 -12.03
C PRO A 29 -6.32 -6.80 -10.95
N PRO A 30 -7.56 -7.18 -11.31
CA PRO A 30 -8.53 -7.72 -10.36
C PRO A 30 -7.98 -8.91 -9.56
N ASN A 31 -8.41 -9.04 -8.30
CA ASN A 31 -8.01 -10.13 -7.39
C ASN A 31 -6.51 -10.24 -7.11
N THR A 32 -5.76 -9.16 -7.31
CA THR A 32 -4.33 -9.10 -6.97
C THR A 32 -4.01 -7.87 -6.13
N TYR A 33 -2.85 -7.88 -5.48
CA TYR A 33 -2.34 -6.82 -4.64
C TYR A 33 -0.99 -6.35 -5.17
N PHE A 34 -0.81 -5.03 -5.21
CA PHE A 34 0.51 -4.43 -5.37
C PHE A 34 1.03 -4.10 -3.98
N VAL A 35 2.14 -4.72 -3.58
CA VAL A 35 2.70 -4.61 -2.23
C VAL A 35 4.02 -3.84 -2.25
N LEU A 36 4.24 -3.02 -1.22
CA LEU A 36 5.46 -2.25 -1.03
C LEU A 36 5.97 -2.53 0.38
N GLY A 37 7.24 -2.89 0.52
CA GLY A 37 7.87 -3.01 1.82
C GLY A 37 8.14 -1.64 2.44
N ASP A 38 8.09 -1.56 3.77
CA ASP A 38 8.37 -0.32 4.50
C ASP A 38 9.84 0.11 4.37
N ASN A 39 10.76 -0.85 4.28
CA ASN A 39 12.17 -0.61 3.97
C ASN A 39 12.36 -0.50 2.45
N ARG A 40 11.90 0.62 1.88
CA ARG A 40 11.78 0.83 0.42
C ARG A 40 13.05 0.51 -0.37
N ARG A 41 14.23 0.81 0.19
CA ARG A 41 15.52 0.59 -0.49
C ARG A 41 15.92 -0.89 -0.61
N GLN A 42 15.49 -1.72 0.33
CA GLN A 42 15.98 -3.10 0.47
C GLN A 42 14.89 -4.14 0.24
N SER A 43 13.65 -3.68 0.09
CA SER A 43 12.51 -4.52 -0.17
C SER A 43 12.50 -4.92 -1.64
N ASN A 44 12.58 -6.22 -1.88
CA ASN A 44 12.29 -6.84 -3.17
C ASN A 44 10.78 -7.11 -3.21
N ASP A 45 10.02 -6.20 -3.82
CA ASP A 45 8.56 -6.20 -3.77
C ASP A 45 7.92 -5.99 -5.15
N SER A 46 6.64 -5.61 -5.21
CA SER A 46 5.91 -5.54 -6.47
C SER A 46 6.51 -4.59 -7.51
N ARG A 47 7.42 -3.70 -7.12
CA ARG A 47 8.24 -2.91 -8.05
C ARG A 47 9.12 -3.78 -8.94
N ASP A 48 9.64 -4.88 -8.41
CA ASP A 48 10.57 -5.78 -9.12
C ASP A 48 9.86 -6.94 -9.82
N TRP A 49 8.82 -7.52 -9.19
CA TRP A 49 8.19 -8.76 -9.65
C TRP A 49 6.67 -8.69 -9.89
N GLY A 50 6.04 -7.52 -9.75
CA GLY A 50 4.61 -7.34 -10.03
C GLY A 50 3.69 -7.76 -8.89
N THR A 51 2.43 -8.10 -9.20
CA THR A 51 1.38 -8.25 -8.17
C THR A 51 1.31 -9.63 -7.54
N VAL A 52 0.75 -9.69 -6.32
CA VAL A 52 0.47 -10.93 -5.58
C VAL A 52 -1.00 -11.30 -5.76
N PRO A 53 -1.33 -12.53 -6.21
CA PRO A 53 -2.70 -13.03 -6.20
C PRO A 53 -3.30 -13.10 -4.79
N LEU A 54 -4.60 -12.79 -4.65
CA LEU A 54 -5.30 -12.80 -3.36
C LEU A 54 -5.19 -14.16 -2.65
N GLU A 55 -5.23 -15.27 -3.38
CA GLU A 55 -5.11 -16.62 -2.83
C GLU A 55 -3.78 -16.89 -2.13
N ASN A 56 -2.73 -16.11 -2.44
CA ASN A 56 -1.42 -16.23 -1.80
C ASN A 56 -1.32 -15.41 -0.50
N ILE A 57 -2.35 -14.64 -0.16
CA ILE A 57 -2.41 -13.84 1.08
C ILE A 57 -3.06 -14.67 2.19
N VAL A 58 -2.23 -15.15 3.12
CA VAL A 58 -2.69 -15.96 4.27
C VAL A 58 -3.44 -15.13 5.31
N GLY A 59 -3.05 -13.86 5.49
CA GLY A 59 -3.67 -12.97 6.48
C GLY A 59 -3.00 -11.61 6.59
N ARG A 60 -3.47 -10.80 7.55
CA ARG A 60 -2.96 -9.45 7.82
C ARG A 60 -2.27 -9.38 9.19
N ALA A 61 -1.24 -8.55 9.31
CA ALA A 61 -0.73 -8.15 10.61
C ALA A 61 -1.74 -7.21 11.28
N TRP A 62 -2.18 -7.54 12.50
CA TRP A 62 -3.23 -6.79 13.20
C TRP A 62 -2.82 -6.34 14.62
N VAL A 63 -1.64 -6.73 15.11
CA VAL A 63 -1.09 -6.27 16.38
C VAL A 63 0.39 -5.91 16.22
N ARG A 64 0.78 -4.76 16.77
CA ARG A 64 2.17 -4.44 17.10
C ARG A 64 2.35 -4.69 18.59
N TYR A 65 3.22 -5.63 18.94
CA TYR A 65 3.48 -5.98 20.35
C TYR A 65 4.75 -5.31 20.92
N TRP A 66 5.59 -4.70 20.07
CA TRP A 66 6.85 -4.06 20.47
C TRP A 66 7.01 -2.65 19.85
N PRO A 67 7.63 -1.69 20.57
CA PRO A 67 8.10 -1.79 21.96
C PRO A 67 6.93 -1.87 22.96
N PRO A 68 7.13 -2.37 24.21
CA PRO A 68 6.02 -2.71 25.10
C PRO A 68 5.15 -1.51 25.48
N HIS A 69 5.73 -0.32 25.51
CA HIS A 69 5.03 0.95 25.76
C HIS A 69 4.27 1.49 24.53
N GLN A 70 4.31 0.77 23.40
CA GLN A 70 3.65 1.12 22.13
C GLN A 70 2.83 -0.04 21.57
N ILE A 71 2.41 -0.99 22.42
CA ILE A 71 1.50 -2.07 22.01
C ILE A 71 0.24 -1.45 21.42
N SER A 72 -0.14 -1.90 20.22
CA SER A 72 -1.29 -1.36 19.51
C SER A 72 -1.92 -2.39 18.59
N ILE A 73 -3.24 -2.30 18.39
CA ILE A 73 -3.97 -3.07 17.39
C ILE A 73 -4.14 -2.18 16.16
N PHE A 74 -3.86 -2.72 14.98
CA PHE A 74 -4.10 -2.00 13.73
C PHE A 74 -5.59 -2.03 13.39
N PRO A 75 -6.17 -0.90 12.94
CA PRO A 75 -7.57 -0.85 12.54
C PRO A 75 -7.84 -1.86 11.42
N THR A 76 -9.04 -2.44 11.43
CA THR A 76 -9.54 -3.34 10.38
C THR A 76 -9.83 -2.60 9.08
N GLU A 77 -10.22 -1.34 9.19
CA GLU A 77 -10.57 -0.50 8.05
C GLU A 77 -9.49 0.54 7.86
N TYR A 78 -8.75 0.41 6.75
CA TYR A 78 -8.06 1.56 6.19
C TYR A 78 -9.04 2.25 5.26
N ALA A 79 -9.36 3.52 5.55
CA ALA A 79 -10.12 4.38 4.67
C ALA A 79 -9.25 4.76 3.45
N PHE A 80 -8.96 3.80 2.58
CA PHE A 80 -8.49 4.10 1.24
C PHE A 80 -9.69 4.47 0.39
N PRO A 81 -9.59 5.48 -0.49
CA PRO A 81 -10.61 5.70 -1.49
C PRO A 81 -10.70 4.44 -2.35
N THR A 82 -11.72 3.64 -2.09
CA THR A 82 -12.02 2.45 -2.89
C THR A 82 -12.31 2.90 -4.32
N LEU A 83 -11.99 2.09 -5.32
CA LEU A 83 -12.24 2.39 -6.73
C LEU A 83 -13.70 2.77 -7.04
N THR A 84 -14.63 2.42 -6.14
CA THR A 84 -16.04 2.82 -6.17
C THR A 84 -16.25 4.34 -6.06
N GLU A 85 -15.43 5.06 -5.29
CA GLU A 85 -15.59 6.51 -5.11
C GLU A 85 -14.87 7.31 -6.20
N ALA A 86 -13.68 6.86 -6.63
CA ALA A 86 -12.88 7.56 -7.65
C ALA A 86 -13.48 7.45 -9.07
N SER A 87 -14.24 6.39 -9.35
CA SER A 87 -14.93 6.20 -10.64
C SER A 87 -16.22 7.03 -10.75
N ALA A 88 -16.74 7.55 -9.63
CA ALA A 88 -17.99 8.32 -9.61
C ALA A 88 -17.80 9.82 -9.93
N THR A 89 -16.56 10.32 -9.97
CA THR A 89 -16.26 11.75 -10.22
C THR A 89 -15.97 12.08 -11.69
N GLN A 90 -15.95 11.10 -12.60
CA GLN A 90 -15.85 11.33 -14.04
C GLN A 90 -17.17 11.06 -14.78
N GLN A 91 -18.28 11.60 -14.28
CA GLN A 91 -19.48 11.87 -15.09
C GLN A 91 -20.18 13.13 -14.55
N GLN A 92 -19.59 14.29 -14.80
CA GLN A 92 -20.28 15.58 -14.87
C GLN A 92 -19.45 16.56 -15.72
#